data_AF-A0A553PA91-F1
#
_entry.id   AF-A0A553PA91-F1
#
_cell.length_a   1.000
_cell.length_b   1.000
_cell.length_c   1.000
_cell.angle_alpha   90.00
_cell.angle_beta   90.00
_cell.angle_gamma   90.00
#
_symmetry.space_group_name_H-M   'P 1'
#
loop_
_entity.id
_entity.type
_entity.pdbx_description
1 polymer ?
#
loop_
_entity_poly.entity_id
_entity_poly.type
_entity_poly.pdbx_seq_one_letter_code
_entity_poly.pdbx_strand_id
1 'polypeptide(L)'
;MSGQLLQVAILGVILFGSPAHALREKISCIENGKFYRNPNRDPNEVWSDKHCSKYFLCIEGEVYDFKCSTGLSFDINRQICDFKDKVDNCDITSEVTTPKPLFNTEEPICPTGEHACADGTCLPTPLFCDGHADCYDGSDEGWCDAEHDPNAAPSCDYSNCTLPHCFCSVDGTLVPGGMDPSDVPQMVIITFDDAVNDENWDLYQEKLFPPGKKNPNGCPIHGTFFISHEYSNYAMVNKLWNQGHEIAVHSITHRSPENWWDKNATIEDWFDEMVGQANIINRFGGVRMEDIRGVRVPFLRPGWNKQFLMMKEFGFVYDASIPAPLSDPPIWPYTLDFKIPHKCISNRMCPSRSFPGIWEMPLNQLVFEEYSCAMVDSCPPYFDQDEIYEILMTNFNRHYNSNRAPLGLYFHTTWFKDKKNRRAFRKFLDQMVSRNDVWVVNNYEAIQWMQSPTPQAQMNDFQAWKSCDQPIPIEEQACNIPNVCKLFSRELRKQRYLYTCKDCPDTYPWIKNEFGMEFK
;
A
#
# COMPACT_ATOMS: atom_id res chain seq x y z
N MET A 1 -80.76 -45.20 20.19
CA MET A 1 -81.58 -44.20 19.48
C MET A 1 -80.61 -43.33 18.71
N SER A 2 -80.36 -43.59 17.44
CA SER A 2 -81.25 -43.43 16.28
C SER A 2 -81.10 -42.05 15.66
N GLY A 3 -80.89 -42.05 14.34
CA GLY A 3 -81.08 -40.91 13.43
C GLY A 3 -79.86 -40.73 12.52
N GLN A 4 -79.76 -41.41 11.37
CA GLN A 4 -80.33 -41.04 10.05
C GLN A 4 -79.77 -39.69 9.54
N LEU A 5 -79.39 -39.45 8.27
CA LEU A 5 -79.65 -40.10 6.98
C LEU A 5 -78.68 -39.48 5.94
N LEU A 6 -78.23 -40.28 4.96
CA LEU A 6 -77.67 -39.99 3.62
C LEU A 6 -76.70 -38.80 3.39
N GLN A 7 -75.50 -39.13 2.90
CA GLN A 7 -74.76 -38.25 1.98
C GLN A 7 -74.15 -39.06 0.81
N VAL A 8 -74.27 -38.46 -0.37
CA VAL A 8 -73.94 -38.96 -1.70
C VAL A 8 -72.43 -39.08 -1.89
N ALA A 9 -71.99 -40.17 -2.54
CA ALA A 9 -70.61 -40.44 -2.92
C ALA A 9 -70.19 -39.68 -4.19
N ILE A 10 -69.03 -39.02 -4.16
CA ILE A 10 -68.23 -38.69 -5.36
C ILE A 10 -66.75 -38.99 -5.03
N LEU A 11 -66.12 -39.78 -5.91
CA LEU A 11 -64.76 -40.31 -5.82
C LEU A 11 -63.69 -39.21 -5.66
N GLY A 12 -62.81 -39.37 -4.67
CA GLY A 12 -61.53 -38.68 -4.55
C GLY A 12 -60.36 -39.64 -4.79
N VAL A 13 -59.56 -39.35 -5.83
CA VAL A 13 -58.35 -40.08 -6.21
C VAL A 13 -57.26 -39.91 -5.14
N ILE A 14 -56.66 -41.04 -4.74
CA ILE A 14 -55.53 -41.11 -3.82
C ILE A 14 -54.26 -40.67 -4.56
N LEU A 15 -53.63 -39.59 -4.12
CA LEU A 15 -52.23 -39.28 -4.42
C LEU A 15 -51.42 -39.40 -3.12
N PHE A 16 -50.55 -40.40 -3.10
CA PHE A 16 -49.57 -40.62 -2.04
C PHE A 16 -48.55 -39.46 -2.01
N GLY A 17 -48.58 -38.67 -0.94
CA GLY A 17 -47.49 -37.76 -0.58
C GLY A 17 -46.54 -38.45 0.39
N SER A 18 -45.32 -38.75 -0.05
CA SER A 18 -44.24 -39.28 0.79
C SER A 18 -43.72 -38.21 1.77
N PRO A 19 -43.40 -38.57 3.03
CA PRO A 19 -42.73 -37.67 3.96
C PRO A 19 -41.21 -37.75 3.71
N ALA A 20 -40.63 -36.68 3.16
CA ALA A 20 -39.18 -36.51 3.10
C ALA A 20 -38.82 -35.10 3.58
N HIS A 21 -39.03 -34.84 4.87
CA HIS A 21 -38.24 -33.81 5.56
C HIS A 21 -36.85 -34.41 5.82
N ALA A 22 -35.95 -34.26 4.87
CA ALA A 22 -34.53 -34.36 5.17
C ALA A 22 -34.21 -33.27 6.22
N LEU A 23 -33.69 -33.69 7.37
CA LEU A 23 -33.17 -32.80 8.41
C LEU A 23 -32.14 -31.86 7.76
N ARG A 24 -32.53 -30.63 7.47
CA ARG A 24 -31.60 -29.57 7.04
C ARG A 24 -30.77 -29.25 8.28
N GLU A 25 -29.46 -29.51 8.20
CA GLU A 25 -28.51 -29.22 9.28
C GLU A 25 -28.72 -27.76 9.75
N LYS A 26 -29.04 -27.58 11.03
CA LYS A 26 -29.32 -26.26 11.59
C LYS A 26 -27.99 -25.54 11.84
N ILE A 27 -27.58 -24.76 10.86
CA ILE A 27 -26.38 -23.92 10.92
C ILE A 27 -26.59 -22.84 11.98
N SER A 28 -25.65 -22.68 12.91
CA SER A 28 -25.71 -21.65 13.93
C SER A 28 -25.34 -20.28 13.35
N CYS A 29 -26.04 -19.24 13.79
CA CYS A 29 -25.66 -17.85 13.57
C CYS A 29 -24.37 -17.54 14.36
N ILE A 30 -23.36 -16.96 13.72
CA ILE A 30 -22.11 -16.52 14.38
C ILE A 30 -22.16 -15.02 14.65
N GLU A 31 -22.14 -14.22 13.58
CA GLU A 31 -22.10 -12.76 13.66
C GLU A 31 -23.11 -12.17 12.68
N ASN A 32 -23.89 -11.17 13.13
CA ASN A 32 -24.85 -10.50 12.28
C ASN A 32 -24.13 -9.62 11.25
N GLY A 33 -24.49 -9.76 9.98
CA GLY A 33 -24.02 -8.91 8.89
C GLY A 33 -22.67 -9.30 8.27
N LYS A 34 -22.03 -10.38 8.73
CA LYS A 34 -20.81 -10.93 8.11
C LYS A 34 -21.01 -12.34 7.57
N PHE A 35 -20.31 -12.65 6.49
CA PHE A 35 -20.33 -13.98 5.90
C PHE A 35 -19.34 -14.93 6.60
N TYR A 36 -19.77 -16.16 6.79
CA TYR A 36 -19.00 -17.22 7.45
C TYR A 36 -19.23 -18.58 6.77
N ARG A 37 -18.34 -19.56 6.96
CA ARG A 37 -18.50 -20.96 6.53
C ARG A 37 -19.18 -21.76 7.64
N ASN A 38 -19.59 -22.99 7.34
CA ASN A 38 -20.31 -23.84 8.31
C ASN A 38 -19.49 -24.01 9.61
N PRO A 39 -19.96 -23.52 10.77
CA PRO A 39 -19.29 -23.69 12.07
C PRO A 39 -19.30 -25.13 12.58
N ASN A 40 -20.27 -25.95 12.16
CA ASN A 40 -20.43 -27.32 12.61
C ASN A 40 -19.59 -28.33 11.79
N ARG A 41 -18.60 -27.84 11.03
CA ARG A 41 -17.76 -28.66 10.16
C ARG A 41 -16.88 -29.63 10.97
N ASP A 42 -16.55 -30.77 10.37
CA ASP A 42 -15.56 -31.70 10.90
C ASP A 42 -14.14 -31.13 10.67
N PRO A 43 -13.32 -30.93 11.74
CA PRO A 43 -11.96 -30.42 11.62
C PRO A 43 -11.02 -31.28 10.76
N ASN A 44 -11.34 -32.57 10.55
CA ASN A 44 -10.51 -33.52 9.82
C ASN A 44 -10.93 -33.73 8.35
N GLU A 45 -11.96 -33.03 7.86
CA GLU A 45 -12.46 -33.20 6.50
C GLU A 45 -11.54 -32.52 5.47
N VAL A 46 -11.00 -33.30 4.53
CA VAL A 46 -10.17 -32.77 3.44
C VAL A 46 -11.05 -31.94 2.48
N TRP A 47 -10.69 -30.68 2.31
CA TRP A 47 -11.48 -29.69 1.56
C TRP A 47 -11.79 -30.13 0.13
N SER A 48 -13.09 -30.22 -0.17
CA SER A 48 -13.58 -30.29 -1.55
C SER A 48 -13.95 -28.90 -2.06
N ASP A 49 -13.74 -28.64 -3.35
CA ASP A 49 -14.11 -27.38 -4.03
C ASP A 49 -15.58 -27.00 -3.81
N LYS A 50 -16.42 -28.00 -3.55
CA LYS A 50 -17.85 -27.85 -3.30
C LYS A 50 -18.15 -27.28 -1.90
N HIS A 51 -17.25 -27.45 -0.94
CA HIS A 51 -17.40 -26.95 0.43
C HIS A 51 -16.79 -25.55 0.58
N CYS A 52 -15.63 -25.32 -0.03
CA CYS A 52 -14.98 -24.00 -0.02
C CYS A 52 -15.80 -22.91 -0.72
N SER A 53 -16.66 -23.32 -1.65
CA SER A 53 -17.57 -22.43 -2.38
C SER A 53 -18.86 -22.10 -1.63
N LYS A 54 -19.16 -22.73 -0.49
CA LYS A 54 -20.37 -22.47 0.30
C LYS A 54 -20.07 -21.57 1.50
N TYR A 55 -20.96 -20.64 1.77
CA TYR A 55 -20.87 -19.68 2.86
C TYR A 55 -22.27 -19.25 3.32
N PHE A 56 -22.35 -18.56 4.44
CA PHE A 56 -23.58 -18.25 5.16
C PHE A 56 -23.54 -16.81 5.64
N LEU A 57 -24.70 -16.16 5.75
CA LEU A 57 -24.86 -14.84 6.37
C LEU A 57 -25.90 -14.94 7.47
N CYS A 58 -25.64 -14.33 8.62
CA CYS A 58 -26.65 -14.17 9.65
C CYS A 58 -27.21 -12.76 9.62
N ILE A 59 -28.54 -12.64 9.60
CA ILE A 59 -29.26 -11.36 9.74
C ILE A 59 -30.37 -11.57 10.75
N GLU A 60 -30.34 -10.80 11.84
CA GLU A 60 -31.37 -10.84 12.89
C GLU A 60 -31.62 -12.26 13.47
N GLY A 61 -30.58 -13.09 13.50
CA GLY A 61 -30.65 -14.48 13.99
C GLY A 61 -31.12 -15.52 12.96
N GLU A 62 -31.47 -15.09 11.74
CA GLU A 62 -31.80 -15.96 10.60
C GLU A 62 -30.56 -16.20 9.73
N VAL A 63 -30.34 -17.46 9.33
CA VAL A 63 -29.15 -17.87 8.55
C VAL A 63 -29.53 -18.10 7.09
N TYR A 64 -28.82 -17.41 6.20
CA TYR A 64 -28.96 -17.52 4.75
C TYR A 64 -27.76 -18.26 4.17
N ASP A 65 -28.00 -19.30 3.37
CA ASP A 65 -26.93 -20.03 2.69
C ASP A 65 -26.68 -19.51 1.28
N PHE A 66 -25.40 -19.40 0.93
CA PHE A 66 -24.93 -18.93 -0.35
C PHE A 66 -23.89 -19.89 -0.92
N LYS A 67 -23.68 -19.77 -2.23
CA LYS A 67 -22.67 -20.54 -2.94
C LYS A 67 -22.05 -19.69 -4.04
N CYS A 68 -20.72 -19.68 -4.08
CA CYS A 68 -19.97 -19.08 -5.18
C CYS A 68 -20.30 -19.78 -6.52
N SER A 69 -20.15 -19.04 -7.61
CA SER A 69 -20.27 -19.58 -8.96
C SER A 69 -19.28 -20.72 -9.20
N THR A 70 -19.58 -21.60 -10.17
CA THR A 70 -18.76 -22.78 -10.48
C THR A 70 -17.29 -22.40 -10.70
N GLY A 71 -16.39 -23.04 -9.96
CA GLY A 71 -14.94 -22.83 -10.04
C GLY A 71 -14.36 -21.75 -9.11
N LEU A 72 -15.21 -21.04 -8.36
CA LEU A 72 -14.79 -20.04 -7.38
C LEU A 72 -14.93 -20.59 -5.95
N SER A 73 -14.05 -20.12 -5.07
CA SER A 73 -14.09 -20.38 -3.63
C SER A 73 -14.37 -19.07 -2.88
N PHE A 74 -15.08 -19.16 -1.77
CA PHE A 74 -15.35 -17.99 -0.94
C PHE A 74 -14.10 -17.69 -0.10
N ASP A 75 -13.69 -16.43 0.01
CA ASP A 75 -12.61 -15.96 0.87
C ASP A 75 -13.23 -15.31 2.12
N ILE A 76 -12.97 -15.90 3.31
CA ILE A 76 -13.53 -15.40 4.58
C ILE A 76 -12.99 -14.02 4.92
N ASN A 77 -11.71 -13.75 4.72
CA ASN A 77 -11.10 -12.49 5.12
C ASN A 77 -11.50 -11.34 4.18
N ARG A 78 -11.60 -11.62 2.87
CA ARG A 78 -11.95 -10.61 1.85
C ARG A 78 -13.46 -10.50 1.63
N GLN A 79 -14.25 -11.45 2.14
CA GLN A 79 -15.71 -11.52 2.00
C GLN A 79 -16.18 -11.55 0.52
N ILE A 80 -15.41 -12.21 -0.36
CA ILE A 80 -15.72 -12.33 -1.80
C ILE A 80 -15.51 -13.75 -2.31
N CYS A 81 -16.07 -14.08 -3.47
CA CYS A 81 -15.73 -15.30 -4.21
C CYS A 81 -14.58 -15.02 -5.18
N ASP A 82 -13.47 -15.76 -5.06
CA ASP A 82 -12.30 -15.65 -5.96
C ASP A 82 -11.88 -17.03 -6.49
N PHE A 83 -10.95 -17.06 -7.43
CA PHE A 83 -10.40 -18.30 -7.97
C PHE A 83 -9.70 -19.09 -6.87
N LYS A 84 -9.83 -20.42 -6.94
CA LYS A 84 -9.31 -21.35 -5.93
C LYS A 84 -7.84 -21.11 -5.58
N ASP A 85 -7.00 -20.79 -6.58
CA ASP A 85 -5.56 -20.57 -6.37
C ASP A 85 -5.23 -19.29 -5.60
N LYS A 86 -6.21 -18.40 -5.43
CA LYS A 86 -6.10 -17.13 -4.69
C LYS A 86 -6.76 -17.17 -3.30
N VAL A 87 -7.43 -18.28 -2.96
CA VAL A 87 -8.13 -18.45 -1.68
C VAL A 87 -7.40 -19.50 -0.86
N ASP A 88 -6.62 -19.05 0.11
CA ASP A 88 -5.82 -19.90 1.00
C ASP A 88 -6.51 -20.18 2.35
N ASN A 89 -7.49 -19.37 2.73
CA ASN A 89 -8.17 -19.45 4.02
C ASN A 89 -9.39 -20.38 4.05
N CYS A 90 -9.42 -21.40 3.20
CA CYS A 90 -10.56 -22.32 3.08
C CYS A 90 -10.94 -22.98 4.42
N ASP A 91 -9.92 -23.17 5.24
CA ASP A 91 -9.92 -23.73 6.58
C ASP A 91 -10.40 -22.78 7.67
N ILE A 92 -10.82 -21.55 7.38
CA ILE A 92 -11.34 -20.61 8.38
C ILE A 92 -12.89 -20.63 8.40
N THR A 93 -13.52 -20.60 9.58
CA THR A 93 -15.00 -20.59 9.69
C THR A 93 -15.54 -19.18 9.57
N SER A 94 -15.07 -18.26 10.40
CA SER A 94 -15.43 -16.85 10.38
C SER A 94 -14.16 -16.05 10.63
N GLU A 95 -14.19 -14.75 10.37
CA GLU A 95 -13.13 -13.88 10.84
C GLU A 95 -12.99 -14.04 12.37
N VAL A 96 -11.77 -14.23 12.86
CA VAL A 96 -11.50 -14.30 14.30
C VAL A 96 -11.65 -12.89 14.84
N THR A 97 -12.66 -12.68 15.67
CA THR A 97 -12.85 -11.39 16.36
C THR A 97 -11.98 -11.40 17.61
N THR A 98 -10.88 -10.65 17.56
CA THR A 98 -10.04 -10.45 18.73
C THR A 98 -10.82 -9.64 19.77
N PRO A 99 -10.95 -10.11 21.02
CA PRO A 99 -11.65 -9.38 22.06
C PRO A 99 -11.00 -8.01 22.33
N LYS A 100 -11.81 -7.04 22.79
CA LYS A 100 -11.29 -5.72 23.14
C LYS A 100 -10.69 -5.72 24.55
N PRO A 101 -9.52 -5.12 24.75
CA PRO A 101 -8.93 -4.98 26.07
C PRO A 101 -9.73 -3.98 26.91
N LEU A 102 -9.65 -4.11 28.24
CA LEU A 102 -10.44 -3.34 29.20
C LEU A 102 -9.69 -2.07 29.64
N PHE A 103 -9.46 -1.15 28.70
CA PHE A 103 -8.68 0.08 28.97
C PHE A 103 -9.38 1.10 29.88
N ASN A 104 -10.71 1.24 29.78
CA ASN A 104 -11.48 2.28 30.45
C ASN A 104 -12.65 1.66 31.24
N THR A 105 -12.39 1.25 32.48
CA THR A 105 -13.40 0.75 33.41
C THR A 105 -13.71 1.79 34.50
N GLU A 106 -14.93 1.77 35.05
CA GLU A 106 -15.35 2.72 36.11
C GLU A 106 -14.47 2.64 37.36
N GLU A 107 -13.93 1.45 37.65
CA GLU A 107 -12.90 1.22 38.66
C GLU A 107 -11.66 0.58 37.99
N PRO A 108 -10.43 1.02 38.31
CA PRO A 108 -9.22 0.48 37.70
C PRO A 108 -9.03 -1.00 38.10
N ILE A 109 -9.07 -1.90 37.12
CA ILE A 109 -8.85 -3.35 37.32
C ILE A 109 -7.38 -3.62 37.68
N CYS A 110 -6.47 -2.89 37.03
CA CYS A 110 -5.03 -3.11 37.14
C CYS A 110 -4.31 -1.96 37.87
N PRO A 111 -3.14 -2.22 38.47
CA PRO A 111 -2.25 -1.19 39.00
C PRO A 111 -1.83 -0.15 37.95
N THR A 112 -1.31 1.00 38.42
CA THR A 112 -0.76 2.04 37.54
C THR A 112 0.40 1.49 36.70
N GLY A 113 0.34 1.68 35.37
CA GLY A 113 1.33 1.19 34.42
C GLY A 113 1.00 -0.18 33.79
N GLU A 114 -0.16 -0.74 34.12
CA GLU A 114 -0.69 -1.97 33.55
C GLU A 114 -2.08 -1.74 32.95
N HIS A 115 -2.44 -2.53 31.93
CA HIS A 115 -3.78 -2.60 31.35
C HIS A 115 -4.33 -4.02 31.42
N ALA A 116 -5.65 -4.14 31.44
CA ALA A 116 -6.34 -5.42 31.49
C ALA A 116 -6.63 -5.95 30.08
N CYS A 117 -6.26 -7.21 29.83
CA CYS A 117 -6.79 -8.04 28.76
C CYS A 117 -8.32 -8.18 28.87
N ALA A 118 -8.98 -8.68 27.83
CA ALA A 118 -10.43 -8.90 27.86
C ALA A 118 -10.85 -9.98 28.88
N ASP A 119 -9.97 -10.94 29.16
CA ASP A 119 -10.13 -11.93 30.24
C ASP A 119 -9.87 -11.38 31.66
N GLY A 120 -9.42 -10.13 31.78
CA GLY A 120 -9.12 -9.45 33.04
C GLY A 120 -7.68 -9.62 33.54
N THR A 121 -6.81 -10.33 32.80
CA THR A 121 -5.38 -10.45 33.13
C THR A 121 -4.69 -9.10 32.97
N CYS A 122 -3.90 -8.68 33.96
CA CYS A 122 -3.14 -7.42 33.90
C CYS A 122 -1.76 -7.64 33.28
N LEU A 123 -1.43 -6.84 32.27
CA LEU A 123 -0.11 -6.82 31.62
C LEU A 123 0.45 -5.39 31.60
N PRO A 124 1.78 -5.21 31.63
CA PRO A 124 2.42 -3.89 31.46
C PRO A 124 1.98 -3.18 30.18
N THR A 125 1.73 -1.86 30.27
CA THR A 125 1.31 -1.04 29.11
C THR A 125 2.17 -1.22 27.84
N PRO A 126 3.52 -1.37 27.91
CA PRO A 126 4.33 -1.55 26.71
C PRO A 126 4.06 -2.83 25.90
N LEU A 127 3.47 -3.85 26.54
CA LEU A 127 3.14 -5.13 25.89
C LEU A 127 1.85 -5.04 25.05
N PHE A 128 1.07 -3.98 25.20
CA PHE A 128 -0.10 -3.78 24.35
C PHE A 128 0.32 -3.17 23.02
N CYS A 129 -0.15 -3.74 21.92
CA CYS A 129 0.09 -3.23 20.58
C CYS A 129 1.59 -3.24 20.22
N ASP A 130 2.29 -4.29 20.61
CA ASP A 130 3.72 -4.49 20.35
C ASP A 130 4.00 -5.50 19.22
N GLY A 131 2.97 -6.16 18.71
CA GLY A 131 3.04 -7.14 17.64
C GLY A 131 3.15 -8.59 18.08
N HIS A 132 3.14 -8.86 19.39
CA HIS A 132 3.15 -10.18 20.01
C HIS A 132 1.90 -10.37 20.88
N ALA A 133 1.25 -11.54 20.80
CA ALA A 133 0.09 -11.83 21.64
C ALA A 133 0.56 -12.32 23.02
N ASP A 134 0.46 -11.46 24.03
CA ASP A 134 0.79 -11.73 25.43
C ASP A 134 -0.46 -12.07 26.26
N CYS A 135 -1.63 -11.52 25.91
CA CYS A 135 -2.88 -11.97 26.51
C CYS A 135 -3.22 -13.39 26.03
N TYR A 136 -3.79 -14.22 26.93
CA TYR A 136 -4.25 -15.57 26.54
C TYR A 136 -5.33 -15.54 25.44
N ASP A 137 -6.12 -14.46 25.40
CA ASP A 137 -7.15 -14.21 24.40
C ASP A 137 -6.68 -13.32 23.22
N GLY A 138 -5.42 -12.88 23.23
CA GLY A 138 -4.81 -11.98 22.24
C GLY A 138 -5.40 -10.56 22.18
N SER A 139 -6.18 -10.16 23.18
CA SER A 139 -6.88 -8.87 23.20
C SER A 139 -5.96 -7.65 23.19
N ASP A 140 -4.72 -7.81 23.63
CA ASP A 140 -3.65 -6.81 23.59
C ASP A 140 -3.26 -6.37 22.17
N GLU A 141 -3.42 -7.25 21.18
CA GLU A 141 -3.08 -6.97 19.77
C GLU A 141 -4.32 -6.70 18.91
N GLY A 142 -5.51 -6.77 19.49
CA GLY A 142 -6.77 -6.69 18.76
C GLY A 142 -7.21 -5.28 18.38
N TRP A 143 -6.72 -4.25 19.09
CA TRP A 143 -7.30 -2.89 19.03
C TRP A 143 -6.22 -1.80 19.01
N CYS A 144 -5.36 -1.84 17.97
CA CYS A 144 -4.09 -1.10 17.90
C CYS A 144 -4.01 -0.02 16.81
N ASP A 145 -5.13 0.64 16.53
CA ASP A 145 -5.14 1.81 15.66
C ASP A 145 -4.61 3.07 16.39
N ALA A 146 -4.45 4.18 15.66
CA ALA A 146 -3.92 5.43 16.21
C ALA A 146 -4.82 6.10 17.27
N GLU A 147 -6.04 5.59 17.50
CA GLU A 147 -6.97 6.08 18.52
C GLU A 147 -6.96 5.21 19.77
N HIS A 148 -6.69 3.92 19.63
CA HIS A 148 -6.86 2.94 20.70
C HIS A 148 -5.56 2.30 21.20
N ASP A 149 -4.44 2.45 20.49
CA ASP A 149 -3.14 2.02 21.00
C ASP A 149 -2.78 2.84 22.27
N PRO A 150 -2.57 2.19 23.44
CA PRO A 150 -2.24 2.90 24.67
C PRO A 150 -0.85 3.57 24.61
N ASN A 151 0.00 3.17 23.66
CA ASN A 151 1.30 3.74 23.37
C ASN A 151 1.27 4.61 22.10
N ALA A 152 0.09 5.04 21.65
CA ALA A 152 -0.07 5.84 20.43
C ALA A 152 0.76 7.12 20.45
N ALA A 153 1.18 7.55 19.26
CA ALA A 153 1.81 8.84 19.05
C ALA A 153 0.88 9.96 19.55
N PRO A 154 1.42 10.98 20.24
CA PRO A 154 0.61 12.11 20.67
C PRO A 154 0.17 12.94 19.45
N SER A 155 -0.86 13.77 19.63
CA SER A 155 -1.23 14.78 18.64
C SER A 155 -0.08 15.76 18.38
N CYS A 156 -0.04 16.31 17.18
CA CYS A 156 0.98 17.27 16.75
C CYS A 156 1.22 18.38 17.78
N ASP A 157 2.47 18.50 18.24
CA ASP A 157 2.94 19.58 19.09
C ASP A 157 3.92 20.47 18.31
N TYR A 158 3.43 21.62 17.87
CA TYR A 158 4.20 22.59 17.09
C TYR A 158 5.45 23.12 17.80
N SER A 159 5.51 23.05 19.13
CA SER A 159 6.69 23.52 19.89
C SER A 159 7.84 22.52 19.87
N ASN A 160 7.52 21.23 19.71
CA ASN A 160 8.47 20.12 19.69
C ASN A 160 8.66 19.53 18.28
N CYS A 161 7.94 20.03 17.28
CA CYS A 161 8.06 19.63 15.88
C CYS A 161 8.52 20.80 15.01
N THR A 162 9.81 20.85 14.68
CA THR A 162 10.39 21.94 13.89
C THR A 162 11.21 21.43 12.71
N LEU A 163 11.07 22.11 11.57
CA LEU A 163 11.90 21.89 10.39
C LEU A 163 13.39 22.12 10.70
N PRO A 164 14.31 21.39 10.05
CA PRO A 164 14.08 20.44 8.95
C PRO A 164 13.72 19.01 9.41
N HIS A 165 13.76 18.73 10.71
CA HIS A 165 13.72 17.36 11.21
C HIS A 165 12.31 16.82 11.44
N CYS A 166 11.35 17.70 11.75
CA CYS A 166 9.96 17.34 12.01
C CYS A 166 9.03 18.34 11.33
N PHE A 167 7.95 17.83 10.75
CA PHE A 167 6.85 18.66 10.27
C PHE A 167 5.52 17.96 10.53
N CYS A 168 4.61 18.63 11.23
CA CYS A 168 3.26 18.15 11.47
C CYS A 168 2.26 19.30 11.44
N SER A 169 1.00 18.97 11.17
CA SER A 169 -0.14 19.82 11.48
C SER A 169 -1.31 18.96 11.92
N VAL A 170 -2.29 19.56 12.62
CA VAL A 170 -3.44 18.81 13.18
C VAL A 170 -4.24 18.08 12.11
N ASP A 171 -4.34 18.63 10.91
CA ASP A 171 -5.17 18.15 9.79
C ASP A 171 -4.38 17.88 8.50
N GLY A 172 -3.06 18.07 8.53
CA GLY A 172 -2.16 17.87 7.39
C GLY A 172 -2.18 18.97 6.33
N THR A 173 -2.95 20.05 6.51
CA THR A 173 -3.19 21.03 5.44
C THR A 173 -2.30 22.27 5.49
N LEU A 174 -1.54 22.44 6.58
CA LEU A 174 -0.69 23.62 6.82
C LEU A 174 0.45 23.67 5.79
N VAL A 175 0.66 24.85 5.21
CA VAL A 175 1.79 25.09 4.30
C VAL A 175 3.10 25.15 5.10
N PRO A 176 4.15 24.40 4.71
CA PRO A 176 5.46 24.43 5.36
C PRO A 176 6.05 25.84 5.42
N GLY A 177 6.63 26.18 6.57
CA GLY A 177 7.18 27.52 6.82
C GLY A 177 6.13 28.63 6.99
N GLY A 178 4.83 28.32 6.96
CA GLY A 178 3.75 29.30 7.10
C GLY A 178 3.66 30.28 5.91
N MET A 179 4.15 29.88 4.74
CA MET A 179 4.11 30.71 3.53
C MET A 179 2.69 30.88 3.00
N ASP A 180 2.44 32.01 2.32
CA ASP A 180 1.23 32.18 1.53
C ASP A 180 1.24 31.17 0.38
N PRO A 181 0.13 30.44 0.10
CA PRO A 181 0.09 29.47 -0.98
C PRO A 181 0.51 30.02 -2.35
N SER A 182 0.31 31.31 -2.62
CA SER A 182 0.73 31.92 -3.89
C SER A 182 2.24 31.99 -4.08
N ASP A 183 3.01 32.01 -2.98
CA ASP A 183 4.47 32.01 -2.96
C ASP A 183 5.08 30.60 -3.00
N VAL A 184 4.27 29.53 -2.90
CA VAL A 184 4.74 28.15 -2.87
C VAL A 184 4.94 27.60 -4.29
N PRO A 185 6.08 27.01 -4.66
CA PRO A 185 6.19 26.27 -5.93
C PRO A 185 5.19 25.10 -5.94
N GLN A 186 4.42 24.94 -7.02
CA GLN A 186 3.58 23.75 -7.14
C GLN A 186 4.44 22.55 -7.56
N MET A 187 4.60 21.60 -6.66
CA MET A 187 5.26 20.33 -6.95
C MET A 187 4.30 19.34 -7.62
N VAL A 188 4.76 18.66 -8.67
CA VAL A 188 4.09 17.52 -9.29
C VAL A 188 5.03 16.32 -9.18
N ILE A 189 4.60 15.30 -8.48
CA ILE A 189 5.38 14.09 -8.23
C ILE A 189 4.82 12.99 -9.11
N ILE A 190 5.67 12.42 -9.98
CA ILE A 190 5.30 11.31 -10.85
C ILE A 190 6.06 10.08 -10.36
N THR A 191 5.35 8.99 -10.11
CA THR A 191 5.97 7.74 -9.66
C THR A 191 5.58 6.55 -10.53
N PHE A 192 6.49 5.59 -10.60
CA PHE A 192 6.28 4.30 -11.24
C PHE A 192 6.59 3.18 -10.26
N ASP A 193 5.66 2.26 -10.15
CA ASP A 193 5.81 1.06 -9.35
C ASP A 193 6.19 -0.13 -10.25
N ASP A 194 6.73 -1.18 -9.64
CA ASP A 194 7.18 -2.44 -10.23
C ASP A 194 8.50 -2.40 -11.01
N ALA A 195 8.79 -3.51 -11.70
CA ALA A 195 10.02 -3.78 -12.38
C ALA A 195 10.29 -2.84 -13.56
N VAL A 196 11.53 -2.39 -13.68
CA VAL A 196 12.04 -1.67 -14.86
C VAL A 196 12.69 -2.66 -15.82
N ASN A 197 12.22 -2.73 -17.06
CA ASN A 197 12.73 -3.68 -18.06
C ASN A 197 12.43 -3.22 -19.49
N ASP A 198 12.72 -4.08 -20.47
CA ASP A 198 12.55 -3.78 -21.89
C ASP A 198 11.10 -3.44 -22.28
N GLU A 199 10.07 -3.87 -21.52
CA GLU A 199 8.68 -3.54 -21.83
C GLU A 199 8.32 -2.07 -21.58
N ASN A 200 9.00 -1.43 -20.63
CA ASN A 200 8.69 -0.06 -20.20
C ASN A 200 9.82 0.94 -20.46
N TRP A 201 11.00 0.48 -20.87
CA TRP A 201 12.15 1.33 -21.13
C TRP A 201 11.88 2.47 -22.13
N ASP A 202 11.32 2.15 -23.30
CA ASP A 202 11.03 3.14 -24.35
C ASP A 202 10.00 4.19 -23.90
N LEU A 203 9.05 3.79 -23.06
CA LEU A 203 8.07 4.70 -22.48
C LEU A 203 8.76 5.76 -21.62
N TYR A 204 9.63 5.33 -20.71
CA TYR A 204 10.35 6.23 -19.81
C TYR A 204 11.26 7.18 -20.59
N GLN A 205 12.11 6.65 -21.46
CA GLN A 205 13.16 7.43 -22.11
C GLN A 205 12.63 8.39 -23.18
N GLU A 206 11.64 7.96 -23.98
CA GLU A 206 11.23 8.74 -25.14
C GLU A 206 9.94 9.54 -24.95
N LYS A 207 9.05 9.10 -24.06
CA LYS A 207 7.69 9.64 -23.97
C LYS A 207 7.46 10.45 -22.71
N LEU A 208 8.03 10.02 -21.59
CA LEU A 208 7.78 10.62 -20.27
C LEU A 208 8.91 11.54 -19.83
N PHE A 209 10.15 11.07 -19.88
CA PHE A 209 11.34 11.81 -19.43
C PHE A 209 12.37 12.06 -20.56
N PRO A 210 11.98 12.57 -21.74
CA PRO A 210 12.95 12.95 -22.76
C PRO A 210 13.84 14.11 -22.25
N PRO A 211 15.13 14.17 -22.64
CA PRO A 211 16.09 15.18 -22.17
C PRO A 211 15.68 16.65 -22.36
N GLY A 212 14.70 16.91 -23.24
CA GLY A 212 14.19 18.25 -23.51
C GLY A 212 13.16 18.77 -22.50
N LYS A 213 12.60 17.92 -21.63
CA LYS A 213 11.66 18.36 -20.58
C LYS A 213 12.43 18.79 -19.33
N LYS A 214 12.28 20.06 -18.96
CA LYS A 214 13.09 20.70 -17.91
C LYS A 214 12.22 21.54 -16.99
N ASN A 215 12.55 21.53 -15.70
CA ASN A 215 11.99 22.46 -14.73
C ASN A 215 12.47 23.92 -15.00
N PRO A 216 11.85 24.93 -14.37
CA PRO A 216 12.19 26.35 -14.59
C PRO A 216 13.67 26.71 -14.36
N ASN A 217 14.38 25.97 -13.49
CA ASN A 217 15.82 26.13 -13.27
C ASN A 217 16.71 25.58 -14.41
N GLY A 218 16.13 24.96 -15.43
CA GLY A 218 16.85 24.37 -16.57
C GLY A 218 17.36 22.94 -16.36
N CYS A 219 17.14 22.34 -15.19
CA CYS A 219 17.44 20.94 -14.94
C CYS A 219 16.33 20.02 -15.48
N PRO A 220 16.63 18.77 -15.84
CA PRO A 220 15.62 17.78 -16.24
C PRO A 220 14.53 17.61 -15.20
N ILE A 221 13.34 17.22 -15.65
CA ILE A 221 12.28 16.77 -14.74
C ILE A 221 12.63 15.38 -14.17
N HIS A 222 12.29 15.14 -12.91
CA HIS A 222 12.55 13.85 -12.27
C HIS A 222 11.25 13.13 -11.89
N GLY A 223 11.38 11.83 -11.67
CA GLY A 223 10.32 10.95 -11.19
C GLY A 223 10.91 9.98 -10.20
N THR A 224 10.04 9.26 -9.50
CA THR A 224 10.44 8.25 -8.51
C THR A 224 10.06 6.86 -9.00
N PHE A 225 10.98 5.92 -8.94
CA PHE A 225 10.77 4.53 -9.34
C PHE A 225 10.86 3.63 -8.12
N PHE A 226 9.71 3.06 -7.71
CA PHE A 226 9.63 2.06 -6.66
C PHE A 226 9.84 0.68 -7.28
N ILE A 227 11.07 0.17 -7.19
CA ILE A 227 11.53 -1.00 -7.93
C ILE A 227 11.26 -2.29 -7.15
N SER A 228 10.52 -3.22 -7.76
CA SER A 228 10.43 -4.61 -7.30
C SER A 228 11.51 -5.50 -7.95
N HIS A 229 11.96 -6.55 -7.27
CA HIS A 229 13.12 -7.32 -7.73
C HIS A 229 12.86 -8.12 -9.01
N GLU A 230 11.78 -8.91 -9.03
CA GLU A 230 11.57 -9.89 -10.09
C GLU A 230 11.41 -9.19 -11.46
N TYR A 231 12.14 -9.67 -12.47
CA TYR A 231 12.16 -9.13 -13.84
C TYR A 231 12.79 -7.74 -14.03
N SER A 232 13.35 -7.13 -12.99
CA SER A 232 14.07 -5.86 -13.13
C SER A 232 15.41 -5.99 -13.84
N ASN A 233 15.66 -5.09 -14.78
CA ASN A 233 16.94 -4.88 -15.43
C ASN A 233 17.73 -3.82 -14.66
N TYR A 234 18.69 -4.26 -13.86
CA TYR A 234 19.45 -3.37 -12.97
C TYR A 234 20.41 -2.43 -13.71
N ALA A 235 20.81 -2.73 -14.95
CA ALA A 235 21.55 -1.77 -15.76
C ALA A 235 20.66 -0.59 -16.20
N MET A 236 19.38 -0.84 -16.46
CA MET A 236 18.40 0.22 -16.72
C MET A 236 18.08 1.03 -15.45
N VAL A 237 17.96 0.37 -14.30
CA VAL A 237 17.82 1.03 -12.99
C VAL A 237 19.00 1.97 -12.73
N ASN A 238 20.24 1.50 -12.96
CA ASN A 238 21.44 2.32 -12.83
C ASN A 238 21.39 3.56 -13.75
N LYS A 239 20.91 3.37 -14.98
CA LYS A 239 20.77 4.46 -15.95
C LYS A 239 19.70 5.48 -15.56
N LEU A 240 18.57 5.05 -15.00
CA LEU A 240 17.55 5.97 -14.47
C LEU A 240 18.11 6.81 -13.32
N TRP A 241 18.83 6.18 -12.38
CA TRP A 241 19.51 6.90 -11.30
C TRP A 241 20.55 7.90 -11.85
N ASN A 242 21.33 7.51 -12.85
CA ASN A 242 22.26 8.41 -13.52
C ASN A 242 21.57 9.57 -14.30
N GLN A 243 20.26 9.50 -14.52
CA GLN A 243 19.49 10.57 -15.14
C GLN A 243 18.87 11.53 -14.11
N GLY A 244 19.15 11.32 -12.82
CA GLY A 244 18.60 12.12 -11.71
C GLY A 244 17.27 11.62 -11.17
N HIS A 245 16.72 10.53 -11.73
CA HIS A 245 15.53 9.91 -11.17
C HIS A 245 15.82 9.25 -9.83
N GLU A 246 14.83 9.28 -8.94
CA GLU A 246 14.94 8.61 -7.66
C GLU A 246 14.63 7.12 -7.81
N ILE A 247 15.45 6.28 -7.17
CA ILE A 247 15.24 4.84 -7.08
C ILE A 247 14.91 4.49 -5.63
N ALA A 248 13.75 3.89 -5.43
CA ALA A 248 13.19 3.52 -4.14
C ALA A 248 12.80 2.02 -4.14
N VAL A 249 12.56 1.44 -2.96
CA VAL A 249 12.27 0.00 -2.85
C VAL A 249 10.77 -0.31 -2.95
N HIS A 250 10.44 -1.41 -3.62
CA HIS A 250 9.10 -1.97 -3.73
C HIS A 250 9.08 -3.49 -3.46
N SER A 251 9.80 -3.91 -2.43
CA SER A 251 10.03 -5.31 -2.03
C SER A 251 10.81 -6.17 -3.03
N ILE A 252 11.26 -7.35 -2.59
CA ILE A 252 11.86 -8.35 -3.48
C ILE A 252 10.73 -9.09 -4.21
N THR A 253 9.77 -9.63 -3.45
CA THR A 253 8.87 -10.64 -4.00
C THR A 253 7.60 -10.09 -4.62
N HIS A 254 7.19 -8.90 -4.19
CA HIS A 254 5.86 -8.36 -4.46
C HIS A 254 4.76 -9.42 -4.20
N ARG A 255 4.92 -10.21 -3.13
CA ARG A 255 4.15 -11.43 -2.91
C ARG A 255 2.67 -11.18 -2.64
N SER A 256 1.90 -12.16 -3.10
CA SER A 256 0.51 -12.39 -2.69
C SER A 256 0.45 -13.33 -1.47
N PRO A 257 -0.68 -13.35 -0.74
CA PRO A 257 -1.84 -12.46 -0.90
C PRO A 257 -1.57 -11.05 -0.33
N GLU A 258 -2.34 -10.06 -0.78
CA GLU A 258 -2.13 -8.64 -0.38
C GLU A 258 -2.17 -8.44 1.14
N ASN A 259 -3.05 -9.16 1.83
CA ASN A 259 -3.22 -9.04 3.28
C ASN A 259 -2.06 -9.67 4.09
N TRP A 260 -1.11 -10.33 3.43
CA TRP A 260 0.07 -10.81 4.12
C TRP A 260 0.90 -9.63 4.63
N TRP A 261 0.99 -8.54 3.87
CA TRP A 261 1.78 -7.36 4.20
C TRP A 261 1.31 -6.65 5.48
N ASP A 262 0.01 -6.43 5.65
CA ASP A 262 -0.55 -5.72 6.80
C ASP A 262 -0.85 -6.63 8.00
N LYS A 263 -1.20 -7.91 7.78
CA LYS A 263 -1.62 -8.82 8.87
C LYS A 263 -0.58 -9.84 9.33
N ASN A 264 0.29 -10.32 8.43
CA ASN A 264 1.10 -11.52 8.69
C ASN A 264 2.61 -11.31 8.65
N ALA A 265 3.09 -10.28 7.95
CA ALA A 265 4.51 -10.01 7.83
C ALA A 265 5.12 -9.72 9.21
N THR A 266 6.18 -10.46 9.56
CA THR A 266 6.95 -10.19 10.78
C THR A 266 7.94 -9.05 10.55
N ILE A 267 8.56 -8.55 11.61
CA ILE A 267 9.61 -7.53 11.48
C ILE A 267 10.77 -8.04 10.61
N GLU A 268 11.16 -9.31 10.75
CA GLU A 268 12.20 -9.94 9.93
C GLU A 268 11.79 -10.00 8.46
N ASP A 269 10.53 -10.31 8.16
CA ASP A 269 10.02 -10.31 6.79
C ASP A 269 10.12 -8.91 6.15
N TRP A 270 9.88 -7.84 6.92
CA TRP A 270 10.04 -6.46 6.46
C TRP A 270 11.50 -6.13 6.12
N PHE A 271 12.45 -6.58 6.93
CA PHE A 271 13.88 -6.45 6.63
C PHE A 271 14.24 -7.24 5.36
N ASP A 272 13.86 -8.50 5.31
CA ASP A 272 14.15 -9.39 4.20
C ASP A 272 13.61 -8.86 2.86
N GLU A 273 12.42 -8.24 2.86
CA GLU A 273 11.78 -7.69 1.66
C GLU A 273 12.31 -6.31 1.27
N MET A 274 12.36 -5.35 2.21
CA MET A 274 12.66 -3.95 1.87
C MET A 274 14.16 -3.66 1.93
N VAL A 275 14.84 -4.09 2.99
CA VAL A 275 16.29 -3.92 3.11
C VAL A 275 17.02 -4.85 2.15
N GLY A 276 16.54 -6.08 2.00
CA GLY A 276 17.03 -7.00 0.96
C GLY A 276 16.94 -6.37 -0.44
N GLN A 277 15.84 -5.70 -0.76
CA GLN A 277 15.70 -5.02 -2.05
C GLN A 277 16.66 -3.82 -2.20
N ALA A 278 16.88 -3.04 -1.14
CA ALA A 278 17.89 -1.97 -1.15
C ALA A 278 19.30 -2.53 -1.43
N ASN A 279 19.66 -3.66 -0.80
CA ASN A 279 20.93 -4.36 -1.03
C ASN A 279 21.06 -4.84 -2.48
N ILE A 280 20.01 -5.39 -3.08
CA ILE A 280 20.01 -5.81 -4.49
C ILE A 280 20.18 -4.61 -5.43
N ILE A 281 19.41 -3.54 -5.21
CA ILE A 281 19.51 -2.30 -6.01
C ILE A 281 20.92 -1.71 -5.90
N ASN A 282 21.49 -1.66 -4.70
CA ASN A 282 22.86 -1.18 -4.51
C ASN A 282 23.87 -2.07 -5.23
N ARG A 283 23.81 -3.39 -5.00
CA ARG A 283 24.80 -4.34 -5.52
C ARG A 283 24.75 -4.45 -7.04
N PHE A 284 23.56 -4.57 -7.63
CA PHE A 284 23.40 -4.88 -9.05
C PHE A 284 22.97 -3.67 -9.87
N GLY A 285 22.26 -2.71 -9.27
CA GLY A 285 21.88 -1.44 -9.89
C GLY A 285 22.90 -0.33 -9.69
N GLY A 286 23.93 -0.52 -8.86
CA GLY A 286 25.01 0.45 -8.67
C GLY A 286 24.55 1.78 -8.07
N VAL A 287 23.32 1.85 -7.55
CA VAL A 287 22.79 3.02 -6.85
C VAL A 287 23.43 3.07 -5.46
N ARG A 288 23.85 4.24 -5.01
CA ARG A 288 24.45 4.40 -3.68
C ARG A 288 23.43 4.06 -2.61
N MET A 289 23.86 3.39 -1.53
CA MET A 289 22.93 2.95 -0.49
C MET A 289 22.24 4.15 0.16
N GLU A 290 22.97 5.24 0.39
CA GLU A 290 22.46 6.49 0.92
C GLU A 290 21.45 7.21 0.00
N ASP A 291 21.36 6.83 -1.29
CA ASP A 291 20.39 7.34 -2.24
C ASP A 291 19.10 6.50 -2.31
N ILE A 292 19.07 5.31 -1.71
CA ILE A 292 17.89 4.45 -1.64
C ILE A 292 17.10 4.80 -0.38
N ARG A 293 16.26 5.83 -0.48
CA ARG A 293 15.64 6.50 0.68
C ARG A 293 14.17 6.16 0.90
N GLY A 294 13.47 5.82 -0.17
CA GLY A 294 12.02 5.64 -0.16
C GLY A 294 11.57 4.19 -0.10
N VAL A 295 10.45 3.97 0.57
CA VAL A 295 9.71 2.71 0.56
C VAL A 295 8.32 2.95 -0.04
N ARG A 296 7.86 2.02 -0.88
CA ARG A 296 6.43 1.83 -1.16
C ARG A 296 6.09 0.37 -0.97
N VAL A 297 5.05 0.08 -0.21
CA VAL A 297 4.61 -1.29 0.05
C VAL A 297 3.75 -1.81 -1.10
N PRO A 298 3.97 -3.05 -1.59
CA PRO A 298 3.09 -3.71 -2.54
C PRO A 298 1.61 -3.59 -2.18
N PHE A 299 0.78 -3.32 -3.20
CA PHE A 299 -0.68 -3.16 -3.07
C PHE A 299 -1.12 -2.02 -2.14
N LEU A 300 -0.20 -1.15 -1.71
CA LEU A 300 -0.42 -0.11 -0.71
C LEU A 300 -0.99 -0.71 0.59
N ARG A 301 -0.35 -1.74 1.13
CA ARG A 301 -0.77 -2.40 2.38
C ARG A 301 0.20 -2.07 3.53
N PRO A 302 0.11 -0.88 4.16
CA PRO A 302 1.01 -0.51 5.24
C PRO A 302 1.07 -1.58 6.35
N GLY A 303 2.29 -1.88 6.81
CA GLY A 303 2.60 -2.93 7.76
C GLY A 303 2.51 -2.52 9.22
N TRP A 304 1.58 -1.61 9.56
CA TRP A 304 1.45 -1.06 10.91
C TRP A 304 2.80 -0.57 11.47
N ASN A 305 3.00 -0.60 12.78
CA ASN A 305 4.24 -0.19 13.45
C ASN A 305 5.48 -0.97 12.99
N LYS A 306 5.34 -2.23 12.54
CA LYS A 306 6.45 -3.10 12.16
C LYS A 306 7.20 -2.57 10.94
N GLN A 307 6.47 -2.07 9.94
CA GLN A 307 7.07 -1.44 8.76
C GLN A 307 7.97 -0.26 9.15
N PHE A 308 7.45 0.67 9.95
CA PHE A 308 8.16 1.90 10.28
C PHE A 308 9.28 1.67 11.30
N LEU A 309 9.17 0.64 12.14
CA LEU A 309 10.29 0.20 12.96
C LEU A 309 11.45 -0.29 12.09
N MET A 310 11.20 -1.16 11.11
CA MET A 310 12.23 -1.60 10.15
C MET A 310 12.84 -0.40 9.43
N MET A 311 12.00 0.53 8.96
CA MET A 311 12.49 1.72 8.27
C MET A 311 13.43 2.56 9.12
N LYS A 312 13.08 2.78 10.38
CA LYS A 312 13.90 3.54 11.33
C LYS A 312 15.23 2.88 11.59
N GLU A 313 15.22 1.58 11.86
CA GLU A 313 16.41 0.81 12.21
C GLU A 313 17.39 0.67 11.03
N PHE A 314 16.88 0.53 9.80
CA PHE A 314 17.72 0.50 8.61
C PHE A 314 18.22 1.90 8.19
N GLY A 315 17.38 2.92 8.36
CA GLY A 315 17.66 4.30 7.94
C GLY A 315 16.98 4.71 6.63
N PHE A 316 15.81 4.13 6.30
CA PHE A 316 14.94 4.70 5.26
C PHE A 316 14.42 6.08 5.70
N VAL A 317 14.27 7.00 4.75
CA VAL A 317 13.90 8.40 5.04
C VAL A 317 12.40 8.60 4.98
N TYR A 318 11.72 7.93 4.04
CA TYR A 318 10.29 8.15 3.86
C TYR A 318 9.53 6.91 3.37
N ASP A 319 8.26 6.84 3.75
CA ASP A 319 7.27 5.93 3.18
C ASP A 319 6.35 6.72 2.23
N ALA A 320 5.86 6.04 1.20
CA ALA A 320 4.86 6.56 0.29
C ALA A 320 3.78 5.50 0.04
N SER A 321 3.25 4.92 1.12
CA SER A 321 2.31 3.79 1.05
C SER A 321 0.95 4.07 1.65
N ILE A 322 0.76 5.20 2.34
CA ILE A 322 -0.50 5.51 3.03
C ILE A 322 -1.38 6.42 2.17
N PRO A 323 -2.51 5.94 1.64
CA PRO A 323 -3.48 6.82 1.03
C PRO A 323 -4.15 7.72 2.07
N ALA A 324 -4.22 9.00 1.73
CA ALA A 324 -5.02 9.97 2.47
C ALA A 324 -6.45 10.02 1.90
N PRO A 325 -7.49 10.06 2.75
CA PRO A 325 -8.86 10.33 2.31
C PRO A 325 -8.92 11.56 1.42
N LEU A 326 -9.83 11.53 0.43
CA LEU A 326 -10.09 12.71 -0.38
C LEU A 326 -10.40 13.92 0.52
N SER A 327 -9.64 14.98 0.33
CA SER A 327 -9.66 16.19 1.16
C SER A 327 -9.42 17.43 0.31
N ASP A 328 -10.07 18.52 0.72
CA ASP A 328 -10.00 19.84 0.12
C ASP A 328 -9.80 20.88 1.24
N PRO A 329 -8.59 21.42 1.43
CA PRO A 329 -7.39 21.21 0.61
C PRO A 329 -6.71 19.85 0.84
N PRO A 330 -5.84 19.38 -0.10
CA PRO A 330 -5.07 18.14 0.04
C PRO A 330 -4.00 18.21 1.13
N ILE A 331 -3.49 17.05 1.55
CA ILE A 331 -2.56 16.92 2.68
C ILE A 331 -1.09 17.03 2.22
N TRP A 332 -0.32 17.84 2.93
CA TRP A 332 1.13 17.95 2.78
C TRP A 332 1.85 16.72 3.38
N PRO A 333 3.07 16.37 2.91
CA PRO A 333 3.94 15.42 3.59
C PRO A 333 4.16 15.81 5.06
N TYR A 334 4.31 14.82 5.92
CA TYR A 334 4.47 15.02 7.36
C TYR A 334 5.45 13.98 7.93
N THR A 335 6.00 14.23 9.12
CA THR A 335 6.82 13.24 9.80
C THR A 335 6.00 12.43 10.80
N LEU A 336 6.45 11.21 11.07
CA LEU A 336 5.81 10.27 11.99
C LEU A 336 6.26 10.46 13.45
N ASP A 337 6.84 11.60 13.80
CA ASP A 337 7.09 12.00 15.18
C ASP A 337 5.79 12.04 16.00
N PHE A 338 4.70 12.44 15.36
CA PHE A 338 3.38 12.60 15.94
C PHE A 338 2.33 11.78 15.19
N LYS A 339 1.12 11.72 15.76
CA LYS A 339 -0.03 11.05 15.17
C LYS A 339 -0.30 11.56 13.75
N ILE A 340 -0.58 10.64 12.84
CA ILE A 340 -0.93 10.95 11.46
C ILE A 340 -2.16 11.90 11.40
N PRO A 341 -2.19 12.88 10.48
CA PRO A 341 -3.20 13.93 10.45
C PRO A 341 -4.53 13.52 9.78
N HIS A 342 -4.69 12.25 9.41
CA HIS A 342 -5.87 11.76 8.71
C HIS A 342 -6.21 10.33 9.11
N LYS A 343 -7.44 9.92 8.80
CA LYS A 343 -7.89 8.54 9.02
C LYS A 343 -7.24 7.59 8.02
N CYS A 344 -7.04 6.35 8.44
CA CYS A 344 -6.64 5.25 7.56
C CYS A 344 -7.81 4.82 6.68
N ILE A 345 -7.56 4.70 5.39
CA ILE A 345 -8.59 4.26 4.43
C ILE A 345 -8.78 2.73 4.52
N SER A 346 -10.04 2.28 4.45
CA SER A 346 -10.43 0.88 4.27
C SER A 346 -9.90 -0.10 5.32
N ASN A 347 -9.89 0.30 6.60
CA ASN A 347 -9.39 -0.51 7.73
C ASN A 347 -7.95 -1.01 7.55
N ARG A 348 -7.11 -0.30 6.78
CA ARG A 348 -5.67 -0.57 6.69
C ARG A 348 -4.97 -0.22 8.00
N MET A 349 -3.91 -0.94 8.34
CA MET A 349 -3.15 -0.73 9.57
C MET A 349 -2.04 0.31 9.34
N CYS A 350 -2.37 1.61 9.45
CA CYS A 350 -1.35 2.68 9.50
C CYS A 350 -0.56 2.64 10.81
N PRO A 351 0.60 3.30 10.92
CA PRO A 351 1.34 3.37 12.18
C PRO A 351 0.51 4.05 13.27
N SER A 352 0.50 3.45 14.46
CA SER A 352 -0.14 4.03 15.65
C SER A 352 0.87 4.75 16.54
N ARG A 353 2.15 4.33 16.52
CA ARG A 353 3.23 4.85 17.38
C ARG A 353 4.11 5.89 16.68
N SER A 354 4.94 6.58 17.47
CA SER A 354 5.88 7.59 16.97
C SER A 354 7.14 6.96 16.35
N PHE A 355 7.47 7.39 15.14
CA PHE A 355 8.70 7.08 14.41
C PHE A 355 9.42 8.38 14.01
N PRO A 356 10.08 9.06 14.97
CA PRO A 356 10.71 10.36 14.74
C PRO A 356 11.64 10.40 13.53
N GLY A 357 11.46 11.42 12.69
CA GLY A 357 12.29 11.67 11.51
C GLY A 357 11.94 10.87 10.25
N ILE A 358 11.06 9.86 10.32
CA ILE A 358 10.53 9.21 9.12
C ILE A 358 9.44 10.11 8.53
N TRP A 359 9.57 10.42 7.25
CA TRP A 359 8.57 11.16 6.49
C TRP A 359 7.52 10.21 5.91
N GLU A 360 6.27 10.65 5.88
CA GLU A 360 5.22 10.08 5.06
C GLU A 360 4.95 11.01 3.88
N MET A 361 4.97 10.44 2.68
CA MET A 361 4.54 11.06 1.44
C MET A 361 3.10 10.59 1.15
N PRO A 362 2.07 11.28 1.68
CA PRO A 362 0.71 10.80 1.66
C PRO A 362 0.18 10.69 0.23
N LEU A 363 -0.48 9.57 -0.06
CA LEU A 363 -1.09 9.36 -1.37
C LEU A 363 -2.48 10.01 -1.38
N ASN A 364 -2.52 11.33 -1.55
CA ASN A 364 -3.76 12.09 -1.73
C ASN A 364 -4.59 11.51 -2.88
N GLN A 365 -5.83 11.13 -2.59
CA GLN A 365 -6.71 10.58 -3.62
C GLN A 365 -7.02 11.60 -4.71
N LEU A 366 -6.97 11.13 -5.96
CA LEU A 366 -7.41 11.87 -7.13
C LEU A 366 -8.92 11.74 -7.29
N VAL A 367 -9.55 12.80 -7.78
CA VAL A 367 -10.97 12.85 -8.12
C VAL A 367 -11.13 12.47 -9.58
N PHE A 368 -11.92 11.44 -9.84
CA PHE A 368 -12.31 10.94 -11.15
C PHE A 368 -13.85 10.96 -11.22
N GLU A 369 -14.41 12.15 -11.50
CA GLU A 369 -15.85 12.42 -11.44
C GLU A 369 -16.46 12.05 -10.07
N GLU A 370 -17.27 10.99 -10.01
CA GLU A 370 -17.93 10.49 -8.79
C GLU A 370 -17.03 9.55 -7.97
N TYR A 371 -15.88 9.15 -8.52
CA TYR A 371 -14.95 8.21 -7.90
C TYR A 371 -13.69 8.91 -7.37
N SER A 372 -13.05 8.25 -6.42
CA SER A 372 -11.73 8.66 -5.93
C SER A 372 -10.79 7.46 -5.85
N CYS A 373 -9.50 7.72 -6.08
CA CYS A 373 -8.49 6.67 -6.24
C CYS A 373 -7.11 7.25 -5.92
N ALA A 374 -6.25 6.45 -5.27
CA ALA A 374 -4.86 6.87 -5.03
C ALA A 374 -4.00 6.67 -6.29
N MET A 375 -3.93 5.43 -6.80
CA MET A 375 -3.23 5.10 -8.05
C MET A 375 -4.12 5.45 -9.25
N VAL A 376 -3.53 6.05 -10.28
CA VAL A 376 -4.27 6.48 -11.48
C VAL A 376 -4.87 5.29 -12.24
N ASP A 377 -4.18 4.15 -12.24
CA ASP A 377 -4.65 2.91 -12.86
C ASP A 377 -5.72 2.16 -12.06
N SER A 378 -5.94 2.54 -10.80
CA SER A 378 -7.05 2.03 -9.99
C SER A 378 -8.36 2.81 -10.21
N CYS A 379 -8.30 3.93 -10.93
CA CYS A 379 -9.46 4.71 -11.31
C CYS A 379 -10.21 4.06 -12.49
N PRO A 380 -11.51 4.36 -12.69
CA PRO A 380 -12.26 3.76 -13.78
C PRO A 380 -11.65 4.02 -15.17
N PRO A 381 -11.56 3.02 -16.08
CA PRO A 381 -10.75 3.14 -17.30
C PRO A 381 -11.51 3.67 -18.54
N TYR A 382 -12.79 3.99 -18.40
CA TYR A 382 -13.69 4.25 -19.54
C TYR A 382 -13.60 5.66 -20.14
N PHE A 383 -12.84 6.57 -19.52
CA PHE A 383 -12.67 7.95 -19.99
C PHE A 383 -11.95 8.06 -21.33
N ASP A 384 -12.33 9.02 -22.16
CA ASP A 384 -11.62 9.33 -23.40
C ASP A 384 -10.36 10.19 -23.17
N GLN A 385 -9.67 10.54 -24.25
CA GLN A 385 -8.41 11.31 -24.15
C GLN A 385 -8.60 12.69 -23.53
N ASP A 386 -9.66 13.41 -23.91
CA ASP A 386 -9.89 14.78 -23.47
C ASP A 386 -10.42 14.78 -22.02
N GLU A 387 -11.31 13.83 -21.69
CA GLU A 387 -11.77 13.59 -20.31
C GLU A 387 -10.61 13.29 -19.36
N ILE A 388 -9.67 12.42 -19.75
CA ILE A 388 -8.48 12.13 -18.92
C ILE A 388 -7.65 13.40 -18.70
N TYR A 389 -7.46 14.20 -19.74
CA TYR A 389 -6.72 15.45 -19.63
C TYR A 389 -7.43 16.45 -18.69
N GLU A 390 -8.75 16.59 -18.80
CA GLU A 390 -9.54 17.45 -17.90
C GLU A 390 -9.53 16.93 -16.46
N ILE A 391 -9.55 15.61 -16.25
CA ILE A 391 -9.39 15.01 -14.91
C ILE A 391 -8.02 15.35 -14.32
N LEU A 392 -6.94 15.18 -15.09
CA LEU A 392 -5.58 15.55 -14.64
C LEU A 392 -5.51 17.04 -14.29
N MET A 393 -6.09 17.92 -15.11
CA MET A 393 -6.14 19.36 -14.85
C MET A 393 -7.04 19.73 -13.66
N THR A 394 -8.14 19.02 -13.44
CA THR A 394 -9.02 19.20 -12.28
C THR A 394 -8.27 18.91 -10.99
N ASN A 395 -7.54 17.78 -10.95
CA ASN A 395 -6.71 17.42 -9.80
C ASN A 395 -5.55 18.41 -9.62
N PHE A 396 -4.88 18.85 -10.69
CA PHE A 396 -3.87 19.90 -10.61
C PHE A 396 -4.45 21.19 -10.01
N ASN A 397 -5.59 21.66 -10.49
CA ASN A 397 -6.23 22.88 -10.01
C ASN A 397 -6.68 22.76 -8.55
N ARG A 398 -7.08 21.55 -8.09
CA ARG A 398 -7.41 21.30 -6.68
C ARG A 398 -6.22 21.57 -5.76
N HIS A 399 -5.02 21.15 -6.15
CA HIS A 399 -3.80 21.44 -5.40
C HIS A 399 -3.34 22.89 -5.60
N TYR A 400 -3.25 23.33 -6.85
CA TYR A 400 -2.66 24.61 -7.25
C TYR A 400 -3.42 25.84 -6.74
N ASN A 401 -4.75 25.78 -6.71
CA ASN A 401 -5.60 26.90 -6.27
C ASN A 401 -5.92 26.86 -4.77
N SER A 402 -5.42 25.87 -4.03
CA SER A 402 -5.65 25.73 -2.60
C SER A 402 -4.34 25.95 -1.80
N ASN A 403 -3.82 24.94 -1.11
CA ASN A 403 -2.64 25.02 -0.28
C ASN A 403 -1.34 24.59 -1.00
N ARG A 404 -1.38 24.25 -2.28
CA ARG A 404 -0.25 23.79 -3.10
C ARG A 404 0.49 22.56 -2.56
N ALA A 405 -0.18 21.71 -1.79
CA ALA A 405 0.36 20.40 -1.45
C ALA A 405 0.81 19.63 -2.72
N PRO A 406 1.89 18.83 -2.68
CA PRO A 406 2.38 18.13 -3.86
C PRO A 406 1.27 17.32 -4.55
N LEU A 407 1.13 17.50 -5.87
CA LEU A 407 0.24 16.67 -6.67
C LEU A 407 0.96 15.37 -7.00
N GLY A 408 0.53 14.27 -6.39
CA GLY A 408 1.02 12.94 -6.70
C GLY A 408 0.26 12.28 -7.85
N LEU A 409 0.99 11.78 -8.84
CA LEU A 409 0.48 10.98 -9.95
C LEU A 409 1.21 9.64 -9.96
N TYR A 410 0.57 8.62 -9.42
CA TYR A 410 1.17 7.31 -9.15
C TYR A 410 0.67 6.29 -10.18
N PHE A 411 1.58 5.60 -10.86
CA PHE A 411 1.24 4.75 -12.00
C PHE A 411 1.90 3.38 -11.95
N HIS A 412 1.16 2.38 -12.43
CA HIS A 412 1.75 1.25 -13.14
C HIS A 412 1.90 1.57 -14.63
N THR A 413 2.99 1.08 -15.25
CA THR A 413 3.27 1.32 -16.69
C THR A 413 2.20 0.76 -17.62
N THR A 414 1.43 -0.23 -17.16
CA THR A 414 0.29 -0.81 -17.87
C THR A 414 -0.75 0.22 -18.26
N TRP A 415 -0.96 1.28 -17.46
CA TRP A 415 -1.87 2.39 -17.78
C TRP A 415 -1.49 3.10 -19.08
N PHE A 416 -0.19 3.21 -19.33
CA PHE A 416 0.35 3.82 -20.54
C PHE A 416 0.32 2.87 -21.73
N LYS A 417 -0.16 1.62 -21.64
CA LYS A 417 -0.36 0.78 -22.84
C LYS A 417 -1.48 1.33 -23.74
N ASP A 418 -2.45 2.06 -23.18
CA ASP A 418 -3.46 2.76 -23.97
C ASP A 418 -2.93 4.07 -24.59
N LYS A 419 -3.14 4.24 -25.90
CA LYS A 419 -2.71 5.43 -26.65
C LYS A 419 -3.42 6.70 -26.18
N LYS A 420 -4.69 6.61 -25.75
CA LYS A 420 -5.46 7.78 -25.29
C LYS A 420 -4.84 8.34 -24.01
N ASN A 421 -4.55 7.47 -23.06
CA ASN A 421 -3.91 7.78 -21.77
C ASN A 421 -2.55 8.46 -21.99
N ARG A 422 -1.70 7.89 -22.86
CA ARG A 422 -0.39 8.47 -23.19
C ARG A 422 -0.49 9.88 -23.77
N ARG A 423 -1.44 10.11 -24.67
CA ARG A 423 -1.62 11.43 -25.31
C ARG A 423 -2.15 12.46 -24.34
N ALA A 424 -3.15 12.09 -23.53
CA ALA A 424 -3.71 12.95 -22.50
C ALA A 424 -2.64 13.36 -21.47
N PHE A 425 -1.90 12.37 -20.95
CA PHE A 425 -0.82 12.62 -19.99
C PHE A 425 0.31 13.47 -20.58
N ARG A 426 0.71 13.21 -21.83
CA ARG A 426 1.72 14.04 -22.51
C ARG A 426 1.26 15.49 -22.62
N LYS A 427 0.01 15.73 -23.03
CA LYS A 427 -0.57 17.07 -23.13
C LYS A 427 -0.56 17.78 -21.77
N PHE A 428 -0.95 17.07 -20.71
CA PHE A 428 -0.86 17.57 -19.33
C PHE A 428 0.58 17.92 -18.94
N LEU A 429 1.53 17.01 -19.13
CA LEU A 429 2.94 17.21 -18.76
C LEU A 429 3.59 18.36 -19.56
N ASP A 430 3.29 18.49 -20.85
CA ASP A 430 3.73 19.63 -21.68
C ASP A 430 3.22 20.97 -21.11
N GLN A 431 2.00 21.00 -20.56
CA GLN A 431 1.46 22.19 -19.91
C GLN A 431 2.10 22.46 -18.55
N MET A 432 2.41 21.43 -17.76
CA MET A 432 3.09 21.60 -16.46
C MET A 432 4.49 22.19 -16.64
N VAL A 433 5.26 21.61 -17.55
CA VAL A 433 6.65 22.00 -17.85
C VAL A 433 6.74 23.40 -18.49
N SER A 434 5.65 23.93 -19.06
CA SER A 434 5.64 25.29 -19.63
C SER A 434 5.36 26.40 -18.60
N ARG A 435 4.98 26.05 -17.37
CA ARG A 435 4.74 27.00 -16.28
C ARG A 435 6.03 27.28 -15.53
N ASN A 436 6.23 28.53 -15.11
CA ASN A 436 7.42 28.95 -14.38
C ASN A 436 7.34 28.64 -12.88
N ASP A 437 6.16 28.28 -12.37
CA ASP A 437 5.86 28.03 -10.96
C ASP A 437 5.46 26.58 -10.65
N VAL A 438 5.61 25.69 -11.64
CA VAL A 438 5.37 24.26 -11.49
C VAL A 438 6.69 23.50 -11.63
N TRP A 439 6.90 22.54 -10.75
CA TRP A 439 8.13 21.77 -10.62
C TRP A 439 7.80 20.28 -10.62
N VAL A 440 8.29 19.54 -11.62
CA VAL A 440 8.14 18.10 -11.70
C VAL A 440 9.37 17.46 -11.05
N VAL A 441 9.18 16.94 -9.84
CA VAL A 441 10.24 16.51 -8.91
C VAL A 441 9.99 15.10 -8.43
N ASN A 442 11.05 14.42 -7.97
CA ASN A 442 10.92 13.15 -7.27
C ASN A 442 10.47 13.34 -5.79
N ASN A 443 10.22 12.25 -5.07
CA ASN A 443 9.71 12.33 -3.70
C ASN A 443 10.74 12.96 -2.75
N TYR A 444 12.00 12.56 -2.86
CA TYR A 444 13.03 13.10 -1.99
C TYR A 444 13.31 14.58 -2.25
N GLU A 445 13.25 15.03 -3.49
CA GLU A 445 13.33 16.45 -3.86
C GLU A 445 12.18 17.25 -3.22
N ALA A 446 10.97 16.70 -3.18
CA ALA A 446 9.86 17.32 -2.46
C ALA A 446 10.17 17.42 -0.96
N ILE A 447 10.70 16.37 -0.33
CA ILE A 447 11.14 16.39 1.08
C ILE A 447 12.25 17.42 1.30
N GLN A 448 13.21 17.57 0.40
CA GLN A 448 14.25 18.60 0.51
C GLN A 448 13.67 20.01 0.54
N TRP A 449 12.63 20.27 -0.27
CA TRP A 449 11.89 21.54 -0.18
C TRP A 449 11.11 21.66 1.13
N MET A 450 10.47 20.58 1.60
CA MET A 450 9.81 20.56 2.91
C MET A 450 10.77 20.94 4.04
N GLN A 451 11.99 20.40 4.01
CA GLN A 451 13.04 20.64 4.99
C GLN A 451 13.55 22.08 4.98
N SER A 452 13.55 22.73 3.82
CA SER A 452 13.98 24.12 3.65
C SER A 452 13.01 24.89 2.73
N PRO A 453 11.80 25.23 3.20
CA PRO A 453 10.78 25.83 2.36
C PRO A 453 11.29 27.13 1.73
N THR A 454 11.31 27.14 0.41
CA THR A 454 11.89 28.23 -0.39
C THR A 454 10.80 28.83 -1.27
N PRO A 455 10.57 30.17 -1.23
CA PRO A 455 9.56 30.81 -2.06
C PRO A 455 9.83 30.61 -3.56
N GLN A 456 8.77 30.51 -4.35
CA GLN A 456 8.78 30.32 -5.80
C GLN A 456 9.74 31.29 -6.51
N ALA A 457 9.80 32.55 -6.08
CA ALA A 457 10.69 33.55 -6.66
C ALA A 457 12.19 33.22 -6.56
N GLN A 458 12.58 32.35 -5.62
CA GLN A 458 13.97 31.95 -5.35
C GLN A 458 14.28 30.52 -5.82
N MET A 459 13.29 29.79 -6.35
CA MET A 459 13.43 28.37 -6.69
C MET A 459 14.41 28.10 -7.83
N ASN A 460 14.67 29.07 -8.71
CA ASN A 460 15.72 28.95 -9.73
C ASN A 460 17.11 28.75 -9.12
N ASP A 461 17.34 29.20 -7.88
CA ASP A 461 18.62 29.10 -7.17
C ASP A 461 18.64 28.07 -6.04
N PHE A 462 17.55 27.32 -5.86
CA PHE A 462 17.44 26.30 -4.83
C PHE A 462 18.43 25.15 -5.07
N GLN A 463 19.47 25.08 -4.24
CA GLN A 463 20.64 24.22 -4.46
C GLN A 463 20.29 22.74 -4.52
N ALA A 464 19.35 22.28 -3.70
CA ALA A 464 18.98 20.87 -3.64
C ALA A 464 18.41 20.35 -4.98
N TRP A 465 17.79 21.22 -5.79
CA TRP A 465 17.21 20.86 -7.09
C TRP A 465 18.11 21.24 -8.28
N LYS A 466 19.33 21.75 -8.03
CA LYS A 466 20.35 22.00 -9.08
C LYS A 466 21.22 20.76 -9.34
N SER A 467 20.60 19.59 -9.36
CA SER A 467 21.32 18.31 -9.54
C SER A 467 21.98 18.16 -10.91
N CYS A 468 21.55 18.94 -11.91
CA CYS A 468 22.11 18.88 -13.26
C CYS A 468 23.51 19.52 -13.41
N ASP A 469 24.04 20.17 -12.37
CA ASP A 469 25.35 20.83 -12.40
C ASP A 469 26.51 19.88 -12.05
N GLN A 470 26.22 18.68 -11.53
CA GLN A 470 27.24 17.73 -11.07
C GLN A 470 27.34 16.52 -12.01
N PRO A 471 28.48 16.29 -12.69
CA PRO A 471 28.66 15.12 -13.51
C PRO A 471 28.79 13.86 -12.65
N ILE A 472 28.28 12.74 -13.16
CA ILE A 472 28.36 11.45 -12.48
C ILE A 472 29.77 10.87 -12.64
N PRO A 473 30.40 10.41 -11.53
CA PRO A 473 31.70 9.74 -11.58
C PRO A 473 31.71 8.56 -12.57
N ILE A 474 32.82 8.37 -13.28
CA ILE A 474 32.92 7.39 -14.38
C ILE A 474 32.62 5.97 -13.89
N GLU A 475 33.07 5.65 -12.67
CA GLU A 475 32.86 4.37 -11.98
C GLU A 475 31.40 4.06 -11.62
N GLU A 476 30.54 5.08 -11.59
CA GLU A 476 29.11 4.99 -11.27
C GLU A 476 28.22 5.08 -12.50
N GLN A 477 28.82 5.34 -13.67
CA GLN A 477 28.08 5.42 -14.92
C GLN A 477 27.58 4.04 -15.37
N ALA A 478 26.33 4.02 -15.79
CA ALA A 478 25.70 2.86 -16.38
C ALA A 478 26.44 2.44 -17.64
N CYS A 479 26.72 1.14 -17.70
CA CYS A 479 27.33 0.49 -18.85
C CYS A 479 26.41 0.57 -20.08
N ASN A 480 27.03 0.64 -21.27
CA ASN A 480 26.30 0.59 -22.54
C ASN A 480 25.81 -0.82 -22.89
N ILE A 481 26.54 -1.85 -22.44
CA ILE A 481 26.22 -3.26 -22.71
C ILE A 481 26.21 -3.98 -21.35
N PRO A 482 25.04 -4.41 -20.86
CA PRO A 482 24.96 -5.10 -19.58
C PRO A 482 25.42 -6.55 -19.68
N ASN A 483 25.91 -7.08 -18.56
CA ASN A 483 26.05 -8.52 -18.36
C ASN A 483 24.66 -9.15 -18.30
N VAL A 484 24.50 -10.30 -18.97
CA VAL A 484 23.26 -11.08 -18.97
C VAL A 484 23.49 -12.37 -18.19
N CYS A 485 23.05 -12.38 -16.94
CA CYS A 485 23.29 -13.47 -16.01
C CYS A 485 22.13 -14.45 -16.04
N LYS A 486 22.35 -15.66 -16.55
CA LYS A 486 21.37 -16.75 -16.50
C LYS A 486 21.58 -17.55 -15.21
N LEU A 487 20.65 -17.39 -14.26
CA LEU A 487 20.82 -17.81 -12.87
C LEU A 487 19.69 -18.74 -12.45
N PHE A 488 20.02 -19.77 -11.68
CA PHE A 488 19.00 -20.61 -11.05
C PHE A 488 18.56 -20.00 -9.73
N SER A 489 17.25 -19.91 -9.50
CA SER A 489 16.67 -19.60 -8.19
C SER A 489 16.23 -20.89 -7.52
N ARG A 490 16.71 -21.13 -6.29
CA ARG A 490 16.32 -22.31 -5.50
C ARG A 490 14.88 -22.16 -5.01
N GLU A 491 14.49 -20.95 -4.64
CA GLU A 491 13.21 -20.55 -4.08
C GLU A 491 12.12 -20.62 -5.15
N LEU A 492 12.38 -20.07 -6.33
CA LEU A 492 11.44 -20.09 -7.46
C LEU A 492 11.50 -21.39 -8.27
N ARG A 493 12.49 -22.26 -8.01
CA ARG A 493 12.76 -23.53 -8.69
C ARG A 493 12.84 -23.43 -10.21
N LYS A 494 13.35 -22.30 -10.72
CA LYS A 494 13.44 -22.02 -12.16
C LYS A 494 14.62 -21.10 -12.49
N GLN A 495 14.93 -21.05 -13.77
CA GLN A 495 15.92 -20.12 -14.31
C GLN A 495 15.34 -18.71 -14.40
N ARG A 496 16.19 -17.74 -14.09
CA ARG A 496 15.91 -16.30 -14.14
C ARG A 496 17.07 -15.59 -14.83
N TYR A 497 16.77 -14.46 -15.44
CA TYR A 497 17.78 -13.59 -16.04
C TYR A 497 17.92 -12.35 -15.18
N LEU A 498 19.16 -11.97 -14.89
CA LEU A 498 19.51 -10.72 -14.23
C LEU A 498 20.43 -9.93 -15.15
N TYR A 499 20.08 -8.68 -15.39
CA TYR A 499 20.84 -7.76 -16.23
C TYR A 499 21.50 -6.71 -15.35
N THR A 500 22.81 -6.56 -15.43
CA THR A 500 23.56 -5.64 -14.56
C THR A 500 24.84 -5.18 -15.23
N CYS A 501 25.36 -4.01 -14.80
CA CYS A 501 26.70 -3.55 -15.15
C CYS A 501 27.80 -4.12 -14.24
N LYS A 502 27.42 -4.89 -13.22
CA LYS A 502 28.31 -5.52 -12.25
C LYS A 502 28.51 -7.00 -12.60
N ASP A 503 29.38 -7.68 -11.86
CA ASP A 503 29.62 -9.11 -12.07
C ASP A 503 28.37 -9.94 -11.77
N CYS A 504 28.18 -11.01 -12.54
CA CYS A 504 27.08 -11.95 -12.31
C CYS A 504 27.25 -12.64 -10.95
N PRO A 505 26.18 -12.76 -10.15
CA PRO A 505 26.21 -13.59 -8.94
C PRO A 505 26.19 -15.08 -9.28
N ASP A 506 26.40 -15.93 -8.28
CA ASP A 506 26.43 -17.39 -8.44
C ASP A 506 25.01 -17.96 -8.63
N THR A 507 24.05 -17.42 -7.88
CA THR A 507 22.63 -17.79 -7.95
C THR A 507 21.75 -16.56 -8.10
N TYR A 508 20.48 -16.76 -8.45
CA TYR A 508 19.55 -15.64 -8.54
C TYR A 508 19.32 -15.03 -7.15
N PRO A 509 19.55 -13.72 -6.96
CA PRO A 509 19.25 -13.06 -5.69
C PRO A 509 17.79 -13.23 -5.29
N TRP A 510 17.53 -13.41 -3.99
CA TRP A 510 16.18 -13.52 -3.46
C TRP A 510 16.16 -13.20 -1.95
N ILE A 511 14.99 -13.29 -1.30
CA ILE A 511 14.88 -13.20 0.16
C ILE A 511 15.91 -14.11 0.83
N LYS A 512 16.62 -13.59 1.85
CA LYS A 512 17.67 -14.28 2.63
C LYS A 512 18.90 -14.72 1.81
N ASN A 513 19.01 -14.30 0.55
CA ASN A 513 20.19 -14.45 -0.29
C ASN A 513 20.26 -13.30 -1.32
N GLU A 514 20.17 -12.07 -0.83
CA GLU A 514 20.08 -10.85 -1.63
C GLU A 514 21.34 -10.56 -2.45
N PHE A 515 22.47 -11.20 -2.12
CA PHE A 515 23.72 -11.11 -2.88
C PHE A 515 23.90 -12.25 -3.90
N GLY A 516 23.00 -13.24 -3.91
CA GLY A 516 23.04 -14.36 -4.86
C GLY A 516 24.27 -15.25 -4.70
N MET A 517 24.67 -15.56 -3.46
CA MET A 517 25.83 -16.39 -3.16
C MET A 517 25.46 -17.88 -3.18
N GLU A 518 26.40 -18.73 -3.60
CA GLU A 518 26.24 -20.18 -3.45
C GLU A 518 26.45 -20.61 -1.98
N PHE A 519 25.43 -21.23 -1.39
CA PHE A 519 25.58 -21.87 -0.08
C PHE A 519 26.58 -23.03 -0.19
N LYS A 520 27.73 -22.89 0.50
CA LYS A 520 28.75 -23.94 0.63
C LYS A 520 28.36 -25.03 1.59
#